data_AF-A0A7J6LBG6-F1
#
_entry.id   AF-A0A7J6LBG6-F1
#
_cell.length_a   1.000
_cell.length_b   1.000
_cell.length_c   1.000
_cell.angle_alpha   90.00
_cell.angle_beta   90.00
_cell.angle_gamma   90.00
#
_symmetry.space_group_name_H-M   'P 1'
#
loop_
_entity.id
_entity.type
_entity.pdbx_description
1 polymer ?
#
loop_
_entity_poly.entity_id
_entity_poly.type
_entity_poly.pdbx_seq_one_letter_code
_entity_poly.pdbx_strand_id
1 'polypeptide(L)'
;MRPPSYSSSSSSSSESSGPDSDLSSEGWSDSELEVSDHEQETPAICCICDYSTEGPVADVWAHMRAAHNVNSDQQFDLTDDYLRMKLVNYMRKNGRQPSGAADLESDEWLRPVVEEDRLLFEELAEFAQENSPNAGNLPGLSDDPSQLTREQLLAENAFLRAQVEDLRRLLADEDEEDGPRSRPRKGAGRYYTGKSYSGEAVYSNGPIGAPTVFRE
;
A
#
# COMPACT_ATOMS: atom_id res chain seq x y z
N MET A 1 4.20 -31.89 -42.45
CA MET A 1 2.74 -32.09 -42.59
C MET A 1 2.04 -31.07 -41.71
N ARG A 2 1.21 -30.19 -42.30
CA ARG A 2 0.37 -29.17 -41.63
C ARG A 2 -1.08 -29.68 -41.54
N PRO A 3 -1.84 -29.30 -40.50
CA PRO A 3 -3.21 -28.82 -40.71
C PRO A 3 -3.54 -27.61 -39.78
N PRO A 4 -4.78 -27.06 -39.73
CA PRO A 4 -5.18 -25.93 -40.56
C PRO A 4 -5.54 -24.67 -39.75
N SER A 5 -5.46 -23.52 -40.42
CA SER A 5 -6.01 -22.24 -39.99
C SER A 5 -7.54 -22.27 -40.07
N TYR A 6 -8.24 -21.77 -39.04
CA TYR A 6 -9.61 -21.29 -39.20
C TYR A 6 -9.70 -19.85 -38.72
N SER A 7 -10.10 -18.98 -39.64
CA SER A 7 -10.62 -17.65 -39.36
C SER A 7 -12.14 -17.78 -39.25
N SER A 8 -12.72 -17.30 -38.16
CA SER A 8 -14.17 -17.10 -38.06
C SER A 8 -14.43 -15.68 -37.61
N SER A 9 -14.79 -14.85 -38.59
CA SER A 9 -15.45 -13.57 -38.38
C SER A 9 -16.95 -13.79 -38.49
N SER A 10 -17.72 -13.34 -37.52
CA SER A 10 -19.14 -13.04 -37.72
C SER A 10 -19.59 -12.00 -36.71
N SER A 11 -19.76 -10.80 -37.23
CA SER A 11 -20.50 -9.68 -36.65
C SER A 11 -21.99 -10.02 -36.62
N SER A 12 -22.70 -9.65 -35.55
CA SER A 12 -24.15 -9.53 -35.55
C SER A 12 -24.56 -8.52 -34.47
N SER A 13 -24.93 -7.35 -34.95
CA SER A 13 -25.63 -6.27 -34.24
C SER A 13 -27.08 -6.71 -33.97
N SER A 14 -27.53 -6.56 -32.73
CA SER A 14 -28.95 -6.61 -32.38
C SER A 14 -29.25 -5.54 -31.34
N GLU A 15 -29.67 -4.42 -31.88
CA GLU A 15 -30.39 -3.33 -31.25
C GLU A 15 -31.82 -3.80 -30.87
N SER A 16 -32.15 -3.75 -29.57
CA SER A 16 -33.52 -3.92 -29.08
C SER A 16 -33.81 -2.89 -28.00
N SER A 17 -34.71 -1.96 -28.33
CA SER A 17 -35.22 -0.88 -27.50
C SER A 17 -36.38 -1.35 -26.61
N GLY A 18 -36.37 -0.91 -25.35
CA GLY A 18 -37.52 -0.79 -24.42
C GLY A 18 -38.04 -2.09 -23.79
N PRO A 19 -38.82 -2.06 -22.69
CA PRO A 19 -39.39 -0.91 -21.99
C PRO A 19 -38.91 -0.73 -20.53
N ASP A 20 -39.13 0.48 -20.01
CA ASP A 20 -39.03 0.88 -18.61
C ASP A 20 -39.55 -0.21 -17.66
N SER A 21 -38.63 -0.87 -16.95
CA SER A 21 -38.96 -1.82 -15.90
C SER A 21 -38.62 -1.16 -14.57
N ASP A 22 -39.70 -0.84 -13.87
CA ASP A 22 -39.81 -0.24 -12.56
C ASP A 22 -38.56 -0.32 -11.70
N LEU A 23 -38.05 0.87 -11.36
CA LEU A 23 -37.18 1.11 -10.22
C LEU A 23 -37.98 0.77 -8.96
N SER A 24 -38.14 -0.53 -8.66
CA SER A 24 -38.54 -1.01 -7.35
C SER A 24 -37.37 -0.74 -6.40
N SER A 25 -37.34 0.52 -5.97
CA SER A 25 -36.60 1.09 -4.85
C SER A 25 -37.13 0.49 -3.54
N GLU A 26 -37.12 -0.82 -3.45
CA GLU A 26 -37.55 -1.57 -2.27
C GLU A 26 -36.30 -1.95 -1.49
N GLY A 27 -36.02 -1.11 -0.51
CA GLY A 27 -35.37 -1.54 0.72
C GLY A 27 -33.95 -2.07 0.52
N TRP A 28 -33.00 -1.14 0.41
CA TRP A 28 -31.85 -1.23 1.31
C TRP A 28 -32.43 -1.00 2.72
N SER A 29 -33.16 -2.01 3.21
CA SER A 29 -33.49 -2.10 4.60
C SER A 29 -32.15 -2.21 5.28
N ASP A 30 -31.71 -1.04 5.72
CA ASP A 30 -30.81 -0.69 6.80
C ASP A 30 -31.17 -1.52 8.04
N SER A 31 -31.13 -2.83 7.87
CA SER A 31 -30.89 -3.75 8.95
C SER A 31 -29.41 -3.58 9.18
N GLU A 32 -29.11 -2.56 9.99
CA GLU A 32 -28.02 -2.56 10.95
C GLU A 32 -28.08 -3.91 11.69
N LEU A 33 -27.68 -4.96 10.98
CA LEU A 33 -27.19 -6.17 11.57
C LEU A 33 -25.93 -5.64 12.27
N GLU A 34 -26.11 -5.30 13.54
CA GLU A 34 -25.10 -5.38 14.57
C GLU A 34 -24.59 -6.83 14.54
N VAL A 35 -23.91 -7.20 13.45
CA VAL A 35 -22.86 -8.18 13.51
C VAL A 35 -21.91 -7.51 14.47
N SER A 36 -22.06 -7.86 15.75
CA SER A 36 -20.94 -7.89 16.66
C SER A 36 -19.98 -8.91 16.08
N ASP A 37 -19.39 -8.54 14.93
CA ASP A 37 -18.21 -9.11 14.34
C ASP A 37 -17.16 -8.68 15.35
N HIS A 38 -17.09 -9.42 16.46
CA HIS A 38 -15.80 -9.76 17.00
C HIS A 38 -15.12 -10.53 15.86
N GLU A 39 -14.64 -9.77 14.88
CA GLU A 39 -13.68 -10.16 13.88
C GLU A 39 -12.67 -10.97 14.67
N GLN A 40 -12.70 -12.29 14.47
CA GLN A 40 -11.75 -13.16 15.13
C GLN A 40 -10.40 -12.73 14.58
N GLU A 41 -9.71 -11.86 15.31
CA GLU A 41 -8.41 -11.36 14.91
C GLU A 41 -7.55 -12.57 14.58
N THR A 42 -7.17 -12.68 13.31
CA THR A 42 -6.34 -13.79 12.86
C THR A 42 -5.06 -13.75 13.68
N PRO A 43 -4.56 -14.87 14.22
CA PRO A 43 -3.36 -14.82 15.03
C PRO A 43 -2.17 -14.40 14.16
N ALA A 44 -1.23 -13.65 14.74
CA ALA A 44 0.03 -13.34 14.06
C ALA A 44 0.93 -14.59 14.08
N ILE A 45 1.40 -15.03 12.91
CA ILE A 45 2.14 -16.29 12.73
C ILE A 45 3.57 -15.99 12.25
N CYS A 46 4.56 -16.63 12.88
CA CYS A 46 5.96 -16.58 12.49
C CYS A 46 6.14 -16.97 11.01
N CYS A 47 7.07 -16.31 10.32
CA CYS A 47 7.33 -16.58 8.91
C CYS A 47 8.13 -17.86 8.65
N ILE A 48 8.75 -18.45 9.68
CA ILE A 48 9.74 -19.54 9.53
C ILE A 48 9.30 -20.83 10.24
N CYS A 49 8.50 -20.74 11.30
CA CYS A 49 7.97 -21.89 12.03
C CYS A 49 6.51 -21.69 12.44
N ASP A 50 5.92 -22.69 13.09
CA ASP A 50 4.50 -22.72 13.47
C ASP A 50 4.18 -21.93 14.75
N TYR A 51 5.09 -21.07 15.24
CA TYR A 51 4.79 -20.19 16.38
C TYR A 51 3.76 -19.14 15.98
N SER A 52 2.71 -18.99 16.79
CA SER A 52 1.66 -18.01 16.60
C SER A 52 1.23 -17.39 17.94
N THR A 53 0.74 -16.15 17.89
CA THR A 53 0.23 -15.43 19.05
C THR A 53 -1.03 -14.64 18.68
N GLU A 54 -1.98 -14.56 19.61
CA GLU A 54 -3.13 -13.63 19.55
C GLU A 54 -2.76 -12.24 20.11
N GLY A 55 -1.55 -12.10 20.66
CA GLY A 55 -1.01 -10.85 21.19
C GLY A 55 -0.46 -9.91 20.11
N PRO A 56 0.31 -8.88 20.52
CA PRO A 56 0.85 -7.89 19.59
C PRO A 56 1.83 -8.51 18.59
N VAL A 57 1.84 -7.98 17.36
CA VAL A 57 2.78 -8.39 16.30
C VAL A 57 4.25 -8.27 16.72
N ALA A 58 4.58 -7.37 17.65
CA ALA A 58 5.91 -7.23 18.24
C ALA A 58 6.44 -8.55 18.84
N ASP A 59 5.56 -9.38 19.42
CA ASP A 59 5.95 -10.67 20.00
C ASP A 59 6.42 -11.67 18.93
N VAL A 60 5.82 -11.64 17.73
CA VAL A 60 6.24 -12.48 16.61
C VAL A 60 7.60 -12.03 16.07
N TRP A 61 7.84 -10.71 15.96
CA TRP A 61 9.14 -10.19 15.57
C TRP A 61 10.23 -10.50 16.61
N ALA A 62 9.91 -10.37 17.91
CA ALA A 62 10.81 -10.77 18.99
C ALA A 62 11.12 -12.27 18.95
N HIS A 63 10.12 -13.11 18.68
CA HIS A 63 10.30 -14.54 18.47
C HIS A 63 11.22 -14.83 17.28
N MET A 64 10.98 -14.19 16.13
CA MET A 64 11.81 -14.38 14.93
C MET A 64 13.27 -13.98 15.16
N ARG A 65 13.50 -12.93 15.94
CA ARG A 65 14.84 -12.51 16.37
C ARG A 65 15.51 -13.55 17.28
N ALA A 66 14.78 -14.04 18.29
CA ALA A 66 15.33 -14.96 19.29
C ALA A 66 15.53 -16.39 18.77
N ALA A 67 14.58 -16.92 17.99
CA ALA A 67 14.57 -18.31 17.54
C ALA A 67 15.24 -18.52 16.18
N HIS A 68 15.17 -17.51 15.29
CA HIS A 68 15.63 -17.62 13.90
C HIS A 68 16.77 -16.66 13.56
N ASN A 69 17.25 -15.87 14.54
CA ASN A 69 18.28 -14.85 14.36
C ASN A 69 17.93 -13.81 13.28
N VAL A 70 16.63 -13.53 13.12
CA VAL A 70 16.17 -12.51 12.16
C VAL A 70 16.45 -11.13 12.73
N ASN A 71 17.52 -10.49 12.24
CA ASN A 71 17.86 -9.09 12.53
C ASN A 71 17.40 -8.18 11.39
N SER A 72 16.07 -8.05 11.23
CA SER A 72 15.46 -7.21 10.20
C SER A 72 15.86 -5.74 10.32
N ASP A 73 15.85 -5.19 11.53
CA ASP A 73 15.98 -3.75 11.79
C ASP A 73 17.38 -3.20 11.44
N GLN A 74 18.39 -4.07 11.42
CA GLN A 74 19.76 -3.67 11.07
C GLN A 74 20.03 -3.75 9.57
N GLN A 75 19.27 -4.56 8.85
CA GLN A 75 19.53 -4.88 7.45
C GLN A 75 18.54 -4.20 6.49
N PHE A 76 17.33 -3.95 6.96
CA PHE A 76 16.22 -3.46 6.15
C PHE A 76 15.46 -2.37 6.90
N ASP A 77 15.05 -1.34 6.17
CA ASP A 77 14.19 -0.30 6.70
C ASP A 77 12.73 -0.79 6.72
N LEU A 78 12.27 -1.27 7.87
CA LEU A 78 10.91 -1.78 8.03
C LEU A 78 9.84 -0.68 8.05
N THR A 79 10.23 0.60 7.99
CA THR A 79 9.27 1.71 7.84
C THR A 79 8.69 1.79 6.43
N ASP A 80 9.36 1.17 5.44
CA ASP A 80 8.83 1.00 4.09
C ASP A 80 7.92 -0.23 4.03
N ASP A 81 6.61 0.01 3.92
CA ASP A 81 5.58 -1.02 3.81
C ASP A 81 5.83 -2.01 2.67
N TYR A 82 6.35 -1.54 1.53
CA TYR A 82 6.65 -2.41 0.40
C TYR A 82 7.84 -3.32 0.73
N LEU A 83 8.88 -2.79 1.35
CA LEU A 83 10.04 -3.57 1.77
C LEU A 83 9.65 -4.61 2.82
N ARG A 84 8.86 -4.21 3.82
CA ARG A 84 8.28 -5.08 4.85
C ARG A 84 7.48 -6.23 4.22
N MET A 85 6.62 -5.90 3.26
CA MET A 85 5.83 -6.89 2.52
C MET A 85 6.71 -7.88 1.76
N LYS A 86 7.71 -7.38 1.02
CA LYS A 86 8.65 -8.25 0.30
C LYS A 86 9.41 -9.18 1.25
N LEU A 87 9.87 -8.66 2.38
CA LEU A 87 10.60 -9.41 3.40
C LEU A 87 9.76 -10.55 4.00
N VAL A 88 8.54 -10.23 4.47
CA VAL A 88 7.62 -11.22 5.06
C VAL A 88 7.27 -12.32 4.05
N ASN A 89 6.88 -11.94 2.83
CA ASN A 89 6.53 -12.91 1.78
C ASN A 89 7.73 -13.77 1.36
N TYR A 90 8.93 -13.19 1.28
CA TYR A 90 10.15 -13.95 1.03
C TYR A 90 10.38 -15.02 2.10
N MET A 91 10.31 -14.63 3.38
CA MET A 91 10.56 -15.55 4.49
C MET A 91 9.53 -16.67 4.54
N ARG A 92 8.24 -16.37 4.35
CA ARG A 92 7.18 -17.39 4.32
C ARG A 92 7.37 -18.41 3.19
N LYS A 93 7.74 -17.95 1.99
CA LYS A 93 7.91 -18.84 0.83
C LYS A 93 9.18 -19.68 0.92
N ASN A 94 10.27 -19.14 1.48
CA ASN A 94 11.58 -19.80 1.49
C ASN A 94 11.95 -20.45 2.82
N GLY A 95 11.21 -20.16 3.90
CA GLY A 95 11.51 -20.65 5.26
C GLY A 95 12.83 -20.13 5.82
N ARG A 96 13.33 -18.98 5.34
CA ARG A 96 14.60 -18.38 5.79
C ARG A 96 14.64 -16.87 5.55
N GLN A 97 15.51 -16.18 6.28
CA GLN A 97 15.82 -14.77 6.06
C GLN A 97 16.56 -14.57 4.71
N PRO A 98 16.30 -13.46 3.98
CA PRO A 98 17.12 -13.09 2.82
C PRO A 98 18.58 -12.82 3.21
N SER A 99 19.51 -13.18 2.35
CA SER A 99 20.96 -12.93 2.58
C SER A 99 21.34 -11.48 2.29
N GLY A 100 20.56 -10.77 1.46
CA GLY A 100 20.77 -9.37 1.14
C GLY A 100 19.60 -8.76 0.35
N ALA A 101 19.72 -7.47 0.02
CA ALA A 101 18.68 -6.73 -0.69
C ALA A 101 18.36 -7.31 -2.08
N ALA A 102 19.35 -7.91 -2.75
CA ALA A 102 19.16 -8.54 -4.06
C ALA A 102 18.08 -9.65 -4.04
N ASP A 103 17.93 -10.37 -2.93
CA ASP A 103 16.90 -11.41 -2.79
C ASP A 103 15.47 -10.81 -2.78
N LEU A 104 15.35 -9.53 -2.43
CA LEU A 104 14.10 -8.77 -2.31
C LEU A 104 13.81 -7.88 -3.52
N GLU A 105 14.63 -7.91 -4.57
CA GLU A 105 14.41 -7.05 -5.75
C GLU A 105 13.16 -7.46 -6.55
N SER A 106 12.81 -8.75 -6.57
CA SER A 106 11.69 -9.28 -7.34
C SER A 106 10.34 -8.70 -6.88
N ASP A 107 9.51 -8.26 -7.84
CA ASP A 107 8.15 -7.80 -7.57
C ASP A 107 7.18 -8.96 -7.28
N GLU A 108 7.63 -10.21 -7.46
CA GLU A 108 6.81 -11.36 -7.07
C GLU A 108 6.49 -11.35 -5.56
N TRP A 109 7.37 -10.74 -4.76
CA TRP A 109 7.27 -10.64 -3.31
C TRP A 109 6.24 -9.59 -2.84
N LEU A 110 5.69 -8.79 -3.75
CA LEU A 110 4.58 -7.88 -3.44
C LEU A 110 3.23 -8.58 -3.42
N ARG A 111 3.16 -9.86 -3.82
CA ARG A 111 1.92 -10.63 -3.74
C ARG A 111 1.84 -11.31 -2.38
N PRO A 112 0.84 -10.99 -1.53
CA PRO A 112 0.67 -11.64 -0.24
C PRO A 112 0.61 -13.16 -0.39
N VAL A 113 1.43 -13.86 0.41
CA VAL A 113 1.42 -15.33 0.45
C VAL A 113 0.26 -15.84 1.31
N VAL A 114 -0.14 -15.06 2.31
CA VAL A 114 -1.22 -15.36 3.26
C VAL A 114 -2.21 -14.21 3.23
N GLU A 115 -3.51 -14.53 3.17
CA GLU A 115 -4.58 -13.55 3.27
C GLU A 115 -4.66 -13.02 4.71
N GLU A 116 -4.90 -11.71 4.88
CA GLU A 116 -5.07 -11.09 6.22
C GLU A 116 -3.86 -11.26 7.16
N ASP A 117 -2.64 -11.26 6.61
CA ASP A 117 -1.42 -11.39 7.40
C ASP A 117 -1.18 -10.16 8.30
N ARG A 118 -1.41 -10.30 9.60
CA ARG A 118 -1.20 -9.23 10.59
C ARG A 118 0.19 -8.60 10.55
N LEU A 119 1.22 -9.36 10.16
CA LEU A 119 2.58 -8.80 10.04
C LEU A 119 2.69 -7.71 8.96
N LEU A 120 1.79 -7.73 7.98
CA LEU A 120 1.75 -6.78 6.86
C LEU A 120 0.90 -5.55 7.16
N PHE A 121 -0.16 -5.70 7.96
CA PHE A 121 -1.19 -4.67 8.12
C PHE A 121 -1.11 -3.94 9.46
N GLU A 122 -0.60 -4.59 10.51
CA GLU A 122 -0.48 -3.94 11.82
C GLU A 122 0.68 -2.95 11.79
N GLU A 123 0.39 -1.68 12.09
CA GLU A 123 1.43 -0.68 12.25
C GLU A 123 2.33 -1.07 13.41
N LEU A 124 3.62 -1.20 13.14
CA LEU A 124 4.59 -1.43 14.20
C LEU A 124 4.74 -0.11 14.97
N ALA A 125 3.87 0.10 15.95
CA ALA A 125 3.80 1.31 16.77
C ALA A 125 5.16 1.71 17.37
N GLU A 126 6.06 0.73 17.54
CA GLU A 126 7.41 0.92 18.08
C GLU A 126 8.39 1.60 17.11
N PHE A 127 8.19 1.54 15.78
CA PHE A 127 9.11 2.17 14.81
C PHE A 127 8.73 3.61 14.47
N ALA A 128 7.49 4.01 14.74
CA ALA A 128 6.99 5.35 14.43
C ALA A 128 7.43 6.43 15.44
N GLN A 129 7.89 6.05 16.64
CA GLN A 129 8.09 7.01 17.73
C GLN A 129 9.45 7.72 17.76
N GLU A 130 10.50 7.27 17.07
CA GLU A 130 11.84 7.85 17.27
C GLU A 130 12.42 8.67 16.10
N ASN A 131 11.82 8.64 14.90
CA ASN A 131 12.46 9.21 13.71
C ASN A 131 11.65 10.27 12.93
N SER A 132 10.65 10.92 13.54
CA SER A 132 10.10 12.16 12.99
C SER A 132 10.78 13.37 13.65
N PRO A 133 11.81 14.01 13.03
CA PRO A 133 12.56 15.08 13.68
C PRO A 133 11.81 16.42 13.67
N ASN A 134 10.53 16.47 13.27
CA ASN A 134 9.90 17.75 12.93
C ASN A 134 8.40 17.90 13.25
N ALA A 135 7.82 17.05 14.09
CA ALA A 135 6.47 17.28 14.62
C ALA A 135 6.45 17.77 16.08
N GLY A 136 7.56 17.59 16.82
CA GLY A 136 7.63 17.82 18.26
C GLY A 136 8.13 19.19 18.70
N ASN A 137 7.77 20.28 18.03
CA ASN A 137 8.13 21.62 18.53
C ASN A 137 7.13 22.73 18.19
N LEU A 138 5.83 22.42 18.22
CA LEU A 138 4.83 23.45 18.53
C LEU A 138 4.60 23.43 20.05
N PRO A 139 5.15 24.41 20.81
CA PRO A 139 4.92 24.48 22.24
C PRO A 139 3.43 24.79 22.49
N GLY A 140 2.66 23.79 22.92
CA GLY A 140 1.31 24.04 23.47
C GLY A 140 0.25 22.97 23.28
N LEU A 141 0.50 21.88 22.54
CA LEU A 141 -0.49 20.80 22.38
C LEU A 141 -0.18 19.68 23.38
N SER A 142 -0.95 19.59 24.46
CA SER A 142 -0.96 18.41 25.33
C SER A 142 -1.64 17.26 24.61
N ASP A 143 -0.97 16.11 24.48
CA ASP A 143 -1.45 14.91 23.75
C ASP A 143 -2.69 14.22 24.36
N ASP A 144 -3.26 14.74 25.43
CA ASP A 144 -4.45 14.19 26.08
C ASP A 144 -5.64 15.16 25.95
N PRO A 145 -6.53 14.98 24.95
CA PRO A 145 -7.68 15.86 24.71
C PRO A 145 -8.66 15.89 25.90
N SER A 146 -8.55 14.92 26.81
CA SER A 146 -9.32 14.79 28.04
C SER A 146 -9.00 15.86 29.09
N GLN A 147 -7.82 16.48 29.01
CA GLN A 147 -7.33 17.42 30.03
C GLN A 147 -7.57 18.89 29.69
N LEU A 148 -8.07 19.19 28.49
CA LEU A 148 -8.37 20.55 28.08
C LEU A 148 -9.61 21.05 28.81
N THR A 149 -9.48 22.18 29.49
CA THR A 149 -10.62 22.88 30.06
C THR A 149 -11.56 23.34 28.95
N ARG A 150 -12.86 23.45 29.23
CA ARG A 150 -13.85 23.93 28.27
C ARG A 150 -13.48 25.29 27.65
N GLU A 151 -12.85 26.18 28.42
CA GLU A 151 -12.40 27.48 27.93
C GLU A 151 -11.25 27.35 26.93
N GLN A 152 -10.29 26.45 27.16
CA GLN A 152 -9.22 26.15 26.21
C GLN A 152 -9.77 25.58 24.90
N LEU A 153 -10.70 24.64 24.96
CA LEU A 153 -11.35 24.08 23.77
C LEU A 153 -12.08 25.16 22.94
N LEU A 154 -12.74 26.11 23.60
CA LEU A 154 -13.41 27.22 22.90
C LEU A 154 -12.41 28.18 22.26
N ALA A 155 -11.30 28.48 22.93
CA ALA A 155 -10.24 29.32 22.40
C ALA A 155 -9.57 28.66 21.18
N GLU A 156 -9.28 27.37 21.26
CA GLU A 156 -8.71 26.58 20.16
C GLU A 156 -9.68 26.48 18.99
N ASN A 157 -10.97 26.21 19.24
CA ASN A 157 -11.98 26.19 18.17
C ASN A 157 -12.11 27.55 17.48
N ALA A 158 -12.04 28.66 18.23
CA ALA A 158 -12.05 30.00 17.66
C ALA A 158 -10.82 30.28 16.80
N PHE A 159 -9.64 29.84 17.24
CA PHE A 159 -8.39 29.94 16.48
C PHE A 159 -8.45 29.13 15.17
N LEU A 160 -8.87 27.86 15.24
CA LEU A 160 -9.02 27.00 14.07
C LEU A 160 -10.02 27.58 13.05
N ARG A 161 -11.14 28.16 13.52
CA ARG A 161 -12.11 28.83 12.64
C ARG A 161 -11.50 30.03 11.91
N ALA A 162 -10.71 30.85 12.62
CA ALA A 162 -10.03 31.98 12.00
C ALA A 162 -9.02 31.52 10.94
N GLN A 163 -8.28 30.43 11.19
CA GLN A 163 -7.34 29.86 10.23
C GLN A 163 -8.04 29.31 8.98
N VAL A 164 -9.18 28.63 9.16
CA VAL A 164 -10.00 28.14 8.04
C VAL A 164 -10.57 29.30 7.21
N GLU A 165 -10.99 30.39 7.84
CA GLU A 165 -11.49 31.58 7.14
C GLU A 165 -10.39 32.28 6.35
N ASP A 166 -9.17 32.37 6.89
CA ASP A 166 -8.00 32.93 6.20
C ASP A 166 -7.61 32.09 4.97
N LEU A 167 -7.57 30.76 5.10
CA LEU A 167 -7.32 29.85 3.98
C LEU A 167 -8.40 29.94 2.90
N ARG A 168 -9.67 30.07 3.29
CA ARG A 168 -10.77 30.28 2.33
C ARG A 168 -10.63 31.59 1.58
N ARG A 169 -10.15 32.64 2.23
CA ARG A 169 -9.89 33.93 1.59
C ARG A 169 -8.77 33.84 0.56
N LEU A 170 -7.67 33.16 0.90
CA LEU A 170 -6.56 32.92 -0.02
C LEU A 170 -7.02 32.15 -1.27
N LEU A 171 -7.83 31.11 -1.10
CA LEU A 171 -8.37 30.34 -2.23
C LEU A 171 -9.35 31.15 -3.09
N ALA A 172 -10.16 32.02 -2.48
CA ALA A 172 -11.10 32.86 -3.22
C ALA A 172 -10.40 33.94 -4.06
N ASP A 173 -9.25 34.44 -3.60
CA ASP A 173 -8.46 35.43 -4.34
C ASP A 173 -7.72 34.79 -5.54
N GLU A 174 -7.45 33.47 -5.52
CA GLU A 174 -6.83 32.74 -6.64
C GLU A 174 -7.78 32.52 -7.83
N ASP A 175 -9.10 32.50 -7.61
CA ASP A 175 -10.09 32.28 -8.67
C ASP A 175 -10.38 33.53 -9.53
N GLU A 176 -9.97 34.73 -9.11
CA GLU A 176 -10.18 35.97 -9.88
C GLU A 176 -9.02 36.35 -10.83
N GLU A 177 -7.87 35.65 -10.79
CA GLU A 177 -6.70 35.94 -11.65
C GLU A 177 -6.64 35.13 -12.96
N ASP A 178 -7.77 34.57 -13.43
CA ASP A 178 -7.90 34.05 -14.80
C ASP A 178 -8.93 34.88 -15.60
N GLY A 179 -8.64 36.18 -15.69
CA GLY A 179 -9.19 37.02 -16.76
C GLY A 179 -8.93 36.37 -18.13
N PRO A 180 -9.86 36.46 -19.10
CA PRO A 180 -9.82 35.68 -20.33
C PRO A 180 -8.55 35.96 -21.14
N ARG A 181 -7.53 35.10 -20.95
CA ARG A 181 -6.31 35.07 -21.77
C ARG A 181 -6.68 34.58 -23.16
N SER A 182 -7.08 35.57 -23.97
CA SER A 182 -6.75 35.72 -25.39
C SER A 182 -6.19 34.47 -26.08
N ARG A 183 -7.10 33.77 -26.75
CA ARG A 183 -6.98 33.04 -28.02
C ARG A 183 -5.83 32.02 -28.18
N PRO A 184 -6.14 30.80 -28.65
CA PRO A 184 -5.12 29.82 -29.01
C PRO A 184 -4.30 30.32 -30.20
N ARG A 185 -3.03 30.62 -29.96
CA ARG A 185 -2.05 30.83 -31.03
C ARG A 185 -1.73 29.48 -31.66
N LYS A 186 -2.39 29.20 -32.79
CA LYS A 186 -1.96 28.22 -33.81
C LYS A 186 -0.46 28.41 -34.05
N GLY A 187 0.37 27.47 -33.60
CA GLY A 187 1.82 27.63 -33.65
C GLY A 187 2.57 26.32 -33.54
N ALA A 188 2.78 25.71 -34.72
CA ALA A 188 3.87 24.80 -35.07
C ALA A 188 4.11 23.58 -34.16
N GLY A 189 3.71 22.43 -34.69
CA GLY A 189 4.08 21.12 -34.18
C GLY A 189 5.57 20.99 -33.94
N ARG A 190 5.90 20.55 -32.73
CA ARG A 190 7.21 19.98 -32.43
C ARG A 190 7.08 18.48 -32.64
N TYR A 191 7.69 18.03 -33.73
CA TYR A 191 7.95 16.65 -34.05
C TYR A 191 8.63 15.97 -32.85
N TYR A 192 7.96 14.99 -32.27
CA TYR A 192 8.54 14.11 -31.26
C TYR A 192 9.43 13.11 -32.00
N THR A 193 10.75 13.34 -32.02
CA THR A 193 11.71 12.34 -32.48
C THR A 193 11.84 11.28 -31.39
N GLY A 194 11.02 10.25 -31.47
CA GLY A 194 11.12 9.07 -30.63
C GLY A 194 12.51 8.44 -30.78
N LYS A 195 13.32 8.50 -29.71
CA LYS A 195 14.50 7.65 -29.59
C LYS A 195 14.02 6.26 -29.20
N SER A 196 13.92 5.39 -30.19
CA SER A 196 13.74 3.96 -30.01
C SER A 196 14.95 3.40 -29.25
N TYR A 197 14.75 3.04 -28.00
CA TYR A 197 15.70 2.24 -27.23
C TYR A 197 15.61 0.79 -27.74
N SER A 198 16.57 0.40 -28.58
CA SER A 198 16.85 -1.01 -28.85
C SER A 198 17.71 -1.54 -27.70
N GLY A 199 17.08 -1.88 -26.58
CA GLY A 199 17.71 -2.56 -25.46
C GLY A 199 17.96 -4.02 -25.83
N GLU A 200 19.18 -4.29 -26.27
CA GLU A 200 19.73 -5.61 -26.58
C GLU A 200 19.73 -6.48 -25.31
N ALA A 201 18.92 -7.53 -25.30
CA ALA A 201 18.87 -8.50 -24.21
C ALA A 201 20.11 -9.41 -24.26
N VAL A 202 21.11 -9.09 -23.44
CA VAL A 202 22.28 -9.96 -23.21
C VAL A 202 21.87 -11.07 -22.24
N TYR A 203 21.51 -12.23 -22.80
CA TYR A 203 21.36 -13.47 -22.02
C TYR A 203 22.75 -14.06 -21.74
N SER A 204 23.26 -13.86 -20.53
CA SER A 204 24.40 -14.63 -20.02
C SER A 204 23.91 -15.95 -19.43
N ASN A 205 24.03 -17.03 -20.21
CA ASN A 205 23.89 -18.40 -19.73
C ASN A 205 25.07 -18.74 -18.81
N GLY A 206 24.85 -18.68 -17.49
CA GLY A 206 25.76 -19.23 -16.49
C GLY A 206 25.59 -20.75 -16.34
N PRO A 207 26.67 -21.52 -16.12
CA PRO A 207 26.62 -22.98 -16.07
C PRO A 207 25.95 -23.51 -14.80
N ILE A 208 25.08 -24.50 -14.99
CA ILE A 208 24.41 -25.29 -13.94
C ILE A 208 25.47 -26.10 -13.18
N GLY A 209 25.79 -25.68 -11.96
CA GLY A 209 26.60 -26.43 -11.01
C GLY A 209 25.81 -27.58 -10.40
N ALA A 210 26.34 -28.79 -10.51
CA ALA A 210 25.76 -30.02 -9.99
C ALA A 210 25.84 -30.11 -8.44
N PRO A 211 24.90 -30.84 -7.79
CA PRO A 211 24.92 -31.04 -6.34
C PRO A 211 25.99 -32.07 -5.94
N THR A 212 26.92 -31.65 -5.08
CA THR A 212 27.81 -32.53 -4.33
C THR A 212 27.05 -33.22 -3.20
N VAL A 213 26.91 -34.54 -3.33
CA VAL A 213 26.44 -35.44 -2.29
C VAL A 213 27.57 -35.62 -1.27
N PHE A 214 27.43 -35.06 -0.06
CA PHE A 214 28.28 -35.44 1.07
C PHE A 214 27.55 -36.49 1.90
N ARG A 215 28.10 -37.70 1.86
CA ARG A 215 27.96 -38.76 2.85
C ARG A 215 28.92 -38.46 3.99
N GLU A 216 28.44 -38.46 5.23
CA GLU A 216 28.77 -39.44 6.28
C GLU A 216 27.91 -39.18 7.53
#